data_AF-A0A7M3YEU1-F1
#
_entry.id   AF-A0A7M3YEU1-F1
#
_cell.length_a   1.000
_cell.length_b   1.000
_cell.length_c   1.000
_cell.angle_alpha   90.00
_cell.angle_beta   90.00
_cell.angle_gamma   90.00
#
_symmetry.space_group_name_H-M   'P 1'
#
loop_
_entity.id
_entity.type
_entity.pdbx_description
1 polymer ?
#
loop_
_entity_poly.entity_id
_entity_poly.type
_entity_poly.pdbx_seq_one_letter_code
_entity_poly.pdbx_strand_id
1 'polypeptide(L)'
;MPSWIESFFGGPIVSSMKFLPANRTVTNLQVSSAGCLVLLTALTLLFTPVSGTAWFAIANLIGMPIIGGVIHILIMIIGAIGGAYGIFQRDQRALLVSYVAMLLVTLRFAGSKVEFGFDLLPEQEILQKVLLIAYAVFLVMYFELTNGIIRFSMLDTSIRTGEVYVMGEGKIIRQYYRAIGITPVVAGIVALLTLLINLIIPAMVGIFDSVQADRLRESVELTSVYGVALGTAMVFTVIAAAFAVNLPLRLQQMQEGRANK
;
A
#
# COMPACT_ATOMS: atom_id res chain seq x y z
N MET A 1 -9.86 12.62 -19.17
CA MET A 1 -9.52 12.20 -17.79
C MET A 1 -8.64 10.96 -17.87
N PRO A 2 -7.56 10.85 -17.09
CA PRO A 2 -6.80 9.61 -17.00
C PRO A 2 -7.75 8.47 -16.61
N SER A 3 -7.55 7.27 -17.16
CA SER A 3 -8.30 6.13 -16.67
C SER A 3 -7.89 5.83 -15.21
N TRP A 4 -8.80 5.27 -14.43
CA TRP A 4 -8.51 4.69 -13.10
C TRP A 4 -7.23 3.86 -13.06
N ILE A 5 -6.94 3.08 -14.12
CA ILE A 5 -5.72 2.26 -14.19
C ILE A 5 -4.48 3.14 -14.42
N GLU A 6 -4.58 4.18 -15.24
CA GLU A 6 -3.48 5.14 -15.47
C GLU A 6 -3.16 5.96 -14.21
N SER A 7 -4.16 6.16 -13.35
CA SER A 7 -4.00 6.83 -12.06
C SER A 7 -3.14 6.00 -11.08
N PHE A 8 -3.24 4.67 -11.11
CA PHE A 8 -2.39 3.77 -10.31
C PHE A 8 -0.92 3.79 -10.73
N PHE A 9 -0.65 4.02 -12.01
CA PHE A 9 0.71 4.04 -12.56
C PHE A 9 1.30 5.45 -12.75
N GLY A 10 0.49 6.50 -12.50
CA GLY A 10 0.91 7.88 -12.73
C GLY A 10 1.18 8.22 -14.20
N GLY A 11 0.54 7.51 -15.13
CA GLY A 11 0.73 7.67 -16.58
C GLY A 11 0.01 6.62 -17.44
N PRO A 12 -0.06 6.83 -18.77
CA PRO A 12 -0.72 5.90 -19.70
C PRO A 12 -0.05 4.52 -19.69
N ILE A 13 -0.86 3.46 -19.79
CA ILE A 13 -0.34 2.10 -19.93
C ILE A 13 0.16 1.92 -21.35
N VAL A 14 1.47 1.89 -21.55
CA VAL A 14 2.05 1.71 -22.88
C VAL A 14 2.12 0.22 -23.19
N SER A 15 1.49 -0.21 -24.29
CA SER A 15 1.21 -1.61 -24.59
C SER A 15 2.41 -2.49 -24.91
N SER A 16 3.59 -1.90 -25.15
CA SER A 16 4.88 -2.58 -25.23
C SER A 16 5.96 -1.55 -25.45
N MET A 17 6.66 -1.12 -24.40
CA MET A 17 7.85 -0.30 -24.56
C MET A 17 9.08 -1.21 -24.53
N LYS A 18 9.87 -1.22 -25.60
CA LYS A 18 11.12 -1.98 -25.63
C LYS A 18 12.19 -1.17 -24.91
N PHE A 19 12.36 -1.43 -23.63
CA PHE A 19 13.37 -0.74 -22.83
C PHE A 19 14.78 -1.22 -23.18
N LEU A 20 15.73 -0.28 -23.17
CA LEU A 20 17.15 -0.61 -23.21
C LEU A 20 17.57 -1.39 -21.94
N PRO A 21 18.72 -2.09 -21.95
CA PRO A 21 19.25 -2.74 -20.76
C PRO A 21 19.30 -1.76 -19.58
N ALA A 22 18.84 -2.24 -18.42
CA ALA A 22 18.69 -1.42 -17.22
C ALA A 22 20.01 -0.77 -16.81
N ASN A 23 19.96 0.53 -16.52
CA ASN A 23 21.07 1.23 -15.89
C ASN A 23 21.12 0.89 -14.38
N ARG A 24 22.18 1.34 -13.69
CA ARG A 24 22.39 1.04 -12.27
C ARG A 24 21.23 1.48 -11.37
N THR A 25 20.60 2.63 -11.67
CA THR A 25 19.46 3.15 -10.90
C THR A 25 18.25 2.22 -11.03
N VAL A 26 17.91 1.81 -12.25
CA VAL A 26 16.81 0.88 -12.53
C VAL A 26 17.09 -0.48 -11.90
N THR A 27 18.32 -1.00 -12.00
CA THR A 27 18.69 -2.27 -11.36
C THR A 27 18.56 -2.22 -9.84
N ASN A 28 18.98 -1.12 -9.19
CA ASN A 28 18.80 -0.95 -7.75
C ASN A 28 17.32 -0.96 -7.35
N LEU A 29 16.46 -0.31 -8.15
CA LEU A 29 15.01 -0.31 -7.93
C LEU A 29 14.40 -1.69 -8.16
N GLN A 30 14.88 -2.45 -9.15
CA GLN A 30 14.45 -3.83 -9.39
C GLN A 30 14.77 -4.73 -8.20
N VAL A 31 16.01 -4.68 -7.69
CA VAL A 31 16.41 -5.48 -6.52
C VAL A 31 15.62 -5.07 -5.28
N SER A 32 15.45 -3.76 -5.04
CA SER A 32 14.68 -3.26 -3.89
C SER A 32 13.21 -3.64 -3.98
N SER A 33 12.61 -3.55 -5.17
CA SER A 33 11.21 -3.97 -5.40
C SER A 33 11.03 -5.45 -5.22
N ALA A 34 11.98 -6.28 -5.68
CA ALA A 34 11.93 -7.73 -5.51
C ALA A 34 12.03 -8.10 -4.03
N GLY A 35 12.94 -7.49 -3.27
CA GLY A 35 13.02 -7.67 -1.82
C GLY A 35 11.73 -7.25 -1.11
N CYS A 36 11.16 -6.11 -1.51
CA CYS A 36 9.87 -5.64 -0.98
C CYS A 36 8.73 -6.61 -1.31
N LEU A 37 8.67 -7.16 -2.51
CA LEU A 37 7.66 -8.14 -2.93
C LEU A 37 7.78 -9.45 -2.14
N VAL A 38 9.00 -9.94 -1.88
CA VAL A 38 9.23 -11.13 -1.05
C VAL A 38 8.71 -10.89 0.37
N LEU A 39 9.06 -9.77 0.99
CA LEU A 39 8.56 -9.41 2.32
C LEU A 39 7.05 -9.27 2.34
N LEU A 40 6.48 -8.59 1.33
CA LEU A 40 5.04 -8.41 1.21
C LEU A 40 4.31 -9.75 1.06
N THR A 41 4.85 -10.67 0.25
CA THR A 41 4.29 -12.01 0.06
C THR A 41 4.37 -12.84 1.34
N ALA A 42 5.49 -12.77 2.07
CA ALA A 42 5.66 -13.44 3.35
C ALA A 42 4.69 -12.90 4.40
N LEU A 43 4.57 -11.58 4.53
CA LEU A 43 3.61 -10.93 5.42
C LEU A 43 2.17 -11.30 5.06
N THR A 44 1.83 -11.35 3.76
CA THR A 44 0.52 -11.82 3.31
C THR A 44 0.26 -13.22 3.83
N LEU A 45 1.18 -14.16 3.62
CA LEU A 45 1.04 -15.54 4.09
C LEU A 45 0.80 -15.62 5.61
N LEU A 46 1.54 -14.83 6.38
CA LEU A 46 1.48 -14.80 7.84
C LEU A 46 0.14 -14.25 8.36
N PHE A 47 -0.40 -13.20 7.74
CA PHE A 47 -1.48 -12.40 8.33
C PHE A 47 -2.82 -12.47 7.64
N THR A 48 -2.90 -12.94 6.39
CA THR A 48 -4.20 -13.09 5.71
C THR A 48 -4.74 -14.50 5.95
N PRO A 49 -5.59 -14.72 6.98
CA PRO A 49 -6.27 -15.99 7.08
C PRO A 49 -7.13 -16.21 5.83
N VAL A 50 -7.34 -17.47 5.52
CA VAL A 50 -8.33 -17.86 4.51
C VAL A 50 -9.75 -17.56 5.02
N SER A 51 -9.97 -17.58 6.35
CA SER A 51 -11.27 -17.31 6.95
C SER A 51 -11.74 -15.87 6.71
N GLY A 52 -12.92 -15.70 6.13
CA GLY A 52 -13.54 -14.39 5.87
C GLY A 52 -13.23 -13.79 4.49
N THR A 53 -12.56 -14.50 3.59
CA THR A 53 -12.41 -14.07 2.19
C THR A 53 -13.61 -14.50 1.34
N ALA A 54 -13.81 -13.85 0.20
CA ALA A 54 -14.91 -14.16 -0.74
C ALA A 54 -14.91 -15.64 -1.16
N TRP A 55 -13.74 -16.14 -1.56
CA TRP A 55 -13.58 -17.50 -2.04
C TRP A 55 -13.75 -18.55 -0.93
N PHE A 56 -13.41 -18.23 0.32
CA PHE A 56 -13.68 -19.12 1.44
C PHE A 56 -15.18 -19.19 1.77
N ALA A 57 -15.89 -18.05 1.71
CA ALA A 57 -17.34 -18.03 1.89
C ALA A 57 -18.06 -18.86 0.83
N ILE A 58 -17.65 -18.73 -0.44
CA ILE A 58 -18.19 -19.54 -1.54
C ILE A 58 -17.83 -21.02 -1.36
N ALA A 59 -16.58 -21.33 -1.02
CA ALA A 59 -16.13 -22.70 -0.78
C ALA A 59 -16.88 -23.39 0.38
N ASN A 60 -17.20 -22.64 1.43
CA ASN A 60 -18.03 -23.13 2.53
C ASN A 60 -19.48 -23.36 2.10
N LEU A 61 -20.05 -22.48 1.29
CA LEU A 61 -21.43 -22.61 0.79
C LEU A 61 -21.62 -23.90 -0.02
N ILE A 62 -20.60 -24.31 -0.79
CA ILE A 62 -20.61 -25.55 -1.58
C ILE A 62 -20.14 -26.78 -0.80
N GLY A 63 -19.88 -26.64 0.51
CA GLY A 63 -19.48 -27.75 1.39
C GLY A 63 -18.03 -28.23 1.19
N MET A 64 -17.16 -27.43 0.56
CA MET A 64 -15.76 -27.79 0.28
C MET A 64 -14.76 -26.69 0.72
N PRO A 65 -14.55 -26.48 2.04
CA PRO A 65 -13.73 -25.38 2.57
C PRO A 65 -12.27 -25.36 2.07
N ILE A 66 -11.71 -26.54 1.76
CA ILE A 66 -10.34 -26.70 1.25
C ILE A 66 -10.12 -25.90 -0.04
N ILE A 67 -11.14 -25.82 -0.91
CA ILE A 67 -11.08 -25.07 -2.17
C ILE A 67 -10.81 -23.59 -1.91
N GLY A 68 -11.35 -23.04 -0.83
CA GLY A 68 -11.07 -21.66 -0.40
C GLY A 68 -9.58 -21.46 -0.11
N GLY A 69 -8.95 -22.40 0.61
CA GLY A 69 -7.51 -22.33 0.89
C GLY A 69 -6.67 -22.40 -0.38
N VAL A 70 -7.02 -23.29 -1.31
CA VAL A 70 -6.32 -23.42 -2.59
C VAL A 70 -6.42 -22.14 -3.42
N ILE A 71 -7.63 -21.55 -3.54
CA ILE A 71 -7.83 -20.29 -4.26
C ILE A 71 -7.03 -19.15 -3.61
N HIS A 72 -7.00 -19.08 -2.28
CA HIS A 72 -6.22 -18.08 -1.55
C HIS A 72 -4.74 -18.10 -1.96
N ILE A 73 -4.12 -19.28 -1.89
CA ILE A 73 -2.72 -19.48 -2.23
C ILE A 73 -2.47 -19.23 -3.71
N LEU A 74 -3.39 -19.62 -4.60
CA LEU A 74 -3.26 -19.33 -6.03
C LEU A 74 -3.24 -17.83 -6.33
N ILE A 75 -4.11 -17.04 -5.70
CA ILE A 75 -4.11 -15.57 -5.86
C ILE A 75 -2.77 -14.99 -5.38
N MET A 76 -2.26 -15.45 -4.22
CA MET A 76 -0.95 -15.03 -3.73
C MET A 76 0.19 -15.36 -4.69
N ILE A 77 0.19 -16.58 -5.25
CA ILE A 77 1.20 -17.02 -6.21
C ILE A 77 1.14 -16.17 -7.49
N ILE A 78 -0.06 -15.87 -7.99
CA ILE A 78 -0.26 -14.95 -9.13
C ILE A 78 0.31 -13.56 -8.79
N GLY A 79 0.05 -13.07 -7.57
CA GLY A 79 0.62 -11.82 -7.06
C GLY A 79 2.13 -11.82 -7.07
N ALA A 80 2.76 -12.83 -6.47
CA ALA A 80 4.21 -12.95 -6.35
C ALA A 80 4.90 -13.15 -7.71
N ILE A 81 4.42 -14.09 -8.53
CA ILE A 81 5.00 -14.39 -9.85
C ILE A 81 4.77 -13.23 -10.82
N GLY A 82 3.56 -12.69 -10.87
CA GLY A 82 3.25 -11.52 -11.70
C GLY A 82 4.09 -10.31 -11.32
N GLY A 83 4.30 -10.10 -10.02
CA GLY A 83 5.14 -9.02 -9.50
C GLY A 83 6.61 -9.21 -9.86
N ALA A 84 7.15 -10.41 -9.68
CA ALA A 84 8.54 -10.73 -10.04
C ALA A 84 8.77 -10.55 -11.55
N TYR A 85 7.87 -11.09 -12.38
CA TYR A 85 7.92 -10.91 -13.82
C TYR A 85 7.83 -9.43 -14.22
N GLY A 86 6.88 -8.69 -13.64
CA GLY A 86 6.69 -7.27 -13.88
C GLY A 86 7.91 -6.41 -13.49
N ILE A 87 8.59 -6.75 -12.40
CA ILE A 87 9.82 -6.07 -11.96
C ILE A 87 10.95 -6.28 -12.97
N PHE A 88 11.26 -7.53 -13.31
CA PHE A 88 12.44 -7.85 -14.12
C PHE A 88 12.24 -7.56 -15.61
N GLN A 89 11.06 -7.87 -16.13
CA GLN A 89 10.69 -7.56 -17.51
C GLN A 89 10.23 -6.12 -17.71
N ARG A 90 10.03 -5.38 -16.60
CA ARG A 90 9.53 -4.00 -16.58
C ARG A 90 8.18 -3.90 -17.29
N ASP A 91 7.34 -4.91 -17.09
CA ASP A 91 6.01 -4.99 -17.70
C ASP A 91 4.96 -4.43 -16.73
N GLN A 92 4.40 -3.29 -17.12
CA GLN A 92 3.37 -2.58 -16.38
C GLN A 92 2.08 -3.40 -16.21
N ARG A 93 1.77 -4.31 -17.16
CA ARG A 93 0.58 -5.17 -17.09
C ARG A 93 0.75 -6.28 -16.05
N ALA A 94 1.92 -6.91 -16.03
CA ALA A 94 2.23 -7.92 -15.02
C ALA A 94 2.30 -7.31 -13.61
N LEU A 95 2.83 -6.09 -13.49
CA LEU A 95 2.75 -5.30 -12.26
C LEU A 95 1.30 -5.03 -11.84
N LEU A 96 0.41 -4.65 -12.77
CA LEU A 96 -1.02 -4.45 -12.45
C LEU A 96 -1.66 -5.73 -11.91
N VAL A 97 -1.42 -6.86 -12.58
CA VAL A 97 -1.92 -8.17 -12.13
C VAL A 97 -1.42 -8.47 -10.72
N SER A 98 -0.16 -8.18 -10.43
CA SER A 98 0.41 -8.32 -9.09
C SER A 98 -0.31 -7.44 -8.07
N TYR A 99 -0.48 -6.15 -8.37
CA TYR A 99 -1.12 -5.20 -7.45
C TYR A 99 -2.55 -5.63 -7.12
N VAL A 100 -3.32 -5.98 -8.15
CA VAL A 100 -4.69 -6.43 -7.98
C VAL A 100 -4.72 -7.72 -7.17
N ALA A 101 -3.87 -8.70 -7.45
CA ALA A 101 -3.82 -9.94 -6.69
C ALA A 101 -3.44 -9.72 -5.21
N MET A 102 -2.43 -8.88 -4.94
CA MET A 102 -1.99 -8.55 -3.57
C MET A 102 -3.03 -7.74 -2.79
N LEU A 103 -3.82 -6.91 -3.47
CA LEU A 103 -4.97 -6.24 -2.85
C LEU A 103 -6.11 -7.23 -2.60
N LEU A 104 -6.51 -8.00 -3.62
CA LEU A 104 -7.62 -8.95 -3.53
C LEU A 104 -7.43 -9.97 -2.42
N VAL A 105 -6.21 -10.53 -2.27
CA VAL A 105 -5.93 -11.54 -1.24
C VAL A 105 -6.13 -10.99 0.18
N THR A 106 -5.94 -9.69 0.38
CA THR A 106 -6.17 -9.03 1.68
C THR A 106 -7.62 -8.60 1.92
N LEU A 107 -8.46 -8.58 0.89
CA LEU A 107 -9.86 -8.21 1.07
C LEU A 107 -10.59 -9.27 1.89
N ARG A 108 -11.02 -8.88 3.09
CA ARG A 108 -11.77 -9.71 4.02
C ARG A 108 -13.13 -9.11 4.29
N PHE A 109 -14.16 -9.94 4.26
CA PHE A 109 -15.47 -9.62 4.80
C PHE A 109 -15.41 -9.72 6.33
N ALA A 110 -15.85 -8.65 6.99
CA ALA A 110 -15.78 -8.44 8.43
C ALA A 110 -16.34 -9.64 9.22
N GLY A 111 -15.48 -10.53 9.72
CA GLY A 111 -15.75 -11.42 10.85
C GLY A 111 -15.27 -10.72 12.13
N SER A 112 -16.04 -10.80 13.20
CA SER A 112 -15.94 -9.91 14.38
C SER A 112 -14.64 -9.99 15.22
N LYS A 113 -13.61 -10.69 14.75
CA LYS A 113 -12.29 -10.76 15.36
C LYS A 113 -11.21 -10.82 14.27
N VAL A 114 -10.09 -10.15 14.49
CA VAL A 114 -8.90 -10.26 13.64
C VAL A 114 -8.28 -11.64 13.87
N GLU A 115 -8.85 -12.67 13.25
CA GLU A 115 -8.20 -13.98 13.20
C GLU A 115 -7.03 -13.89 12.21
N PHE A 116 -5.91 -14.52 12.54
CA PHE A 116 -4.71 -14.58 11.69
C PHE A 116 -4.55 -15.99 11.09
N GLY A 117 -3.76 -16.10 10.01
CA GLY A 117 -3.66 -17.32 9.21
C GLY A 117 -2.93 -18.48 9.89
N PHE A 118 -2.07 -18.21 10.88
CA PHE A 118 -1.29 -19.21 11.60
C PHE A 118 -1.27 -18.94 13.12
N ASP A 119 -1.48 -20.00 13.92
CA ASP A 119 -1.36 -20.03 15.41
C ASP A 119 0.07 -19.77 15.93
N LEU A 120 1.02 -19.52 15.04
CA LEU A 120 2.44 -19.36 15.36
C LEU A 120 2.81 -17.94 15.80
N LEU A 121 1.88 -16.99 15.67
CA LEU A 121 2.08 -15.59 16.02
C LEU A 121 1.66 -15.34 17.47
N PRO A 122 2.42 -14.55 18.25
CA PRO A 122 2.03 -14.22 19.61
C PRO A 122 0.62 -13.61 19.65
N GLU A 123 -0.22 -14.04 20.59
CA GLU A 123 -1.57 -13.50 20.83
C GLU A 123 -1.57 -12.03 21.30
N GLN A 124 -0.40 -11.41 21.40
CA GLN A 124 -0.24 -10.01 21.80
C GLN A 124 -0.82 -9.08 20.72
N GLU A 125 -1.98 -8.48 21.03
CA GLU A 125 -2.72 -7.51 20.19
C GLU A 125 -1.81 -6.41 19.59
N ILE A 126 -0.80 -5.96 20.34
CA ILE A 126 0.14 -4.91 19.92
C ILE A 126 1.01 -5.37 18.74
N LEU A 127 1.58 -6.57 18.82
CA LEU A 127 2.47 -7.09 17.78
C LEU A 127 1.70 -7.29 16.47
N GLN A 128 0.47 -7.81 16.57
CA GLN A 128 -0.44 -7.97 15.44
C GLN A 128 -0.74 -6.65 14.72
N LYS A 129 -1.04 -5.58 15.46
CA LYS A 129 -1.24 -4.24 14.88
C LYS A 129 0.02 -3.70 14.22
N VAL A 130 1.19 -3.87 14.83
CA VAL A 130 2.48 -3.47 14.24
C VAL A 130 2.73 -4.19 12.91
N LEU A 131 2.40 -5.48 12.83
CA LEU A 131 2.58 -6.27 11.61
C LEU A 131 1.61 -5.86 10.50
N LEU A 132 0.36 -5.50 10.83
CA LEU A 132 -0.58 -4.91 9.87
C LEU A 132 -0.11 -3.54 9.35
N ILE A 133 0.44 -2.70 10.23
CA ILE A 133 1.07 -1.43 9.82
C ILE A 133 2.26 -1.72 8.89
N ALA A 134 3.11 -2.68 9.24
CA ALA A 134 4.24 -3.08 8.39
C ALA A 134 3.75 -3.55 7.01
N TYR A 135 2.71 -4.37 6.95
CA TYR A 135 2.09 -4.80 5.69
C TYR A 135 1.65 -3.60 4.84
N ALA A 136 0.92 -2.63 5.43
CA ALA A 136 0.47 -1.43 4.71
C ALA A 136 1.64 -0.59 4.18
N VAL A 137 2.71 -0.43 4.98
CA VAL A 137 3.93 0.26 4.57
C VAL A 137 4.62 -0.46 3.41
N PHE A 138 4.79 -1.78 3.50
CA PHE A 138 5.41 -2.57 2.43
C PHE A 138 4.58 -2.62 1.16
N LEU A 139 3.25 -2.62 1.26
CA LEU A 139 2.36 -2.58 0.09
C LEU A 139 2.52 -1.25 -0.67
N VAL A 140 2.52 -0.13 0.05
CA VAL A 140 2.73 1.20 -0.56
C VAL A 140 4.15 1.34 -1.09
N MET A 141 5.14 0.88 -0.34
CA MET A 141 6.53 0.86 -0.79
C MET A 141 6.71 0.02 -2.06
N TYR A 142 6.03 -1.12 -2.14
CA TYR A 142 6.04 -1.98 -3.32
C TYR A 142 5.51 -1.22 -4.55
N PHE A 143 4.36 -0.54 -4.46
CA PHE A 143 3.81 0.26 -5.56
C PHE A 143 4.72 1.41 -5.98
N GLU A 144 5.29 2.14 -5.01
CA GLU A 144 6.19 3.26 -5.30
C GLU A 144 7.48 2.78 -5.96
N LEU A 145 8.11 1.72 -5.47
CA LEU A 145 9.35 1.22 -6.06
C LEU A 145 9.14 0.70 -7.48
N THR A 146 8.06 -0.05 -7.71
CA THR A 146 7.74 -0.64 -9.02
C THR A 146 7.29 0.39 -10.06
N ASN A 147 6.51 1.39 -9.67
CA ASN A 147 6.21 2.54 -10.52
C ASN A 147 7.50 3.31 -10.90
N GLY A 148 8.47 3.37 -9.98
CA GLY A 148 9.79 3.94 -10.21
C GLY A 148 10.59 3.21 -11.28
N ILE A 149 10.56 1.87 -11.26
CA ILE A 149 11.21 1.05 -12.29
C ILE A 149 10.71 1.47 -13.67
N ILE A 150 9.39 1.58 -13.85
CA ILE A 150 8.79 1.93 -15.15
C ILE A 150 9.19 3.36 -15.54
N ARG A 151 8.98 4.34 -14.65
CA ARG A 151 9.27 5.75 -14.94
C ARG A 151 10.73 6.01 -15.29
N PHE A 152 11.67 5.42 -14.55
CA PHE A 152 13.09 5.58 -14.86
C PHE A 152 13.55 4.77 -16.06
N SER A 153 12.93 3.62 -16.31
CA SER A 153 13.24 2.86 -17.54
C SER A 153 12.80 3.61 -18.78
N MET A 154 11.66 4.30 -18.73
CA MET A 154 11.20 5.20 -19.80
C MET A 154 12.17 6.38 -19.97
N LEU A 155 12.54 7.04 -18.86
CA LEU A 155 13.47 8.17 -18.89
C LEU A 155 14.85 7.79 -19.44
N ASP A 156 15.46 6.72 -18.93
CA ASP A 156 16.78 6.23 -19.38
C ASP A 156 16.75 5.84 -20.85
N THR A 157 15.71 5.12 -21.27
CA THR A 157 15.57 4.71 -22.67
C THR A 157 15.45 5.92 -23.57
N SER A 158 14.59 6.89 -23.24
CA SER A 158 14.34 8.08 -24.05
C SER A 158 15.57 9.01 -24.15
N ILE A 159 16.36 9.14 -23.07
CA ILE A 159 17.61 9.91 -23.09
C ILE A 159 18.65 9.23 -23.98
N ARG A 160 18.80 7.91 -23.85
CA ARG A 160 19.83 7.13 -24.58
C ARG A 160 19.50 6.93 -26.06
N THR A 161 18.22 6.93 -26.44
CA THR A 161 17.79 6.90 -27.84
C THR A 161 17.79 8.30 -28.48
N GLY A 162 18.01 9.36 -27.70
CA GLY A 162 18.02 10.74 -28.19
C GLY A 162 16.63 11.30 -28.49
N GLU A 163 15.56 10.66 -28.02
CA GLU A 163 14.18 11.13 -28.19
C GLU A 163 13.90 12.37 -27.34
N VAL A 164 14.45 12.42 -26.12
CA VAL A 164 14.28 13.54 -25.19
C VAL A 164 15.60 13.88 -24.52
N TYR A 165 15.99 15.15 -24.58
CA TYR A 165 17.12 15.67 -23.81
C TYR A 165 16.62 16.36 -22.56
N VAL A 166 16.91 15.79 -21.38
CA VAL A 166 16.47 16.35 -20.10
C VAL A 166 17.67 16.96 -19.38
N MET A 167 17.70 18.29 -19.25
CA MET A 167 18.71 18.93 -18.40
C MET A 167 18.41 18.63 -16.92
N GLY A 168 19.40 18.12 -16.17
CA GLY A 168 19.30 17.96 -14.73
C GLY A 168 18.62 16.68 -14.23
N GLU A 169 18.80 15.55 -14.94
CA GLU A 169 18.30 14.22 -14.54
C GLU A 169 18.53 13.88 -13.05
N GLY A 170 19.72 14.21 -12.51
CA GLY A 170 20.05 13.97 -11.11
C GLY A 170 19.12 14.67 -10.11
N LYS A 171 18.56 15.83 -10.46
CA LYS A 171 17.58 16.55 -9.61
C LYS A 171 16.25 15.80 -9.56
N ILE A 172 15.81 15.24 -10.70
CA ILE A 172 14.58 14.44 -10.82
C ILE A 172 14.75 13.13 -10.03
N ILE A 173 15.87 12.44 -10.23
CA ILE A 173 16.21 11.21 -9.50
C ILE A 173 16.22 11.47 -7.99
N ARG A 174 16.84 12.55 -7.53
CA ARG A 174 16.91 12.90 -6.10
C ARG A 174 15.54 13.21 -5.50
N GLN A 175 14.69 13.96 -6.20
CA GLN A 175 13.32 14.23 -5.76
C GLN A 175 12.52 12.93 -5.63
N TYR A 176 12.71 12.02 -6.58
CA TYR A 176 12.06 10.72 -6.56
C TYR A 176 12.51 9.84 -5.38
N TYR A 177 13.82 9.71 -5.13
CA TYR A 177 14.32 8.97 -3.97
C TYR A 177 13.75 9.49 -2.65
N ARG A 178 13.53 10.80 -2.55
CA ARG A 178 12.86 11.40 -1.39
C ARG A 178 11.40 10.98 -1.30
N ALA A 179 10.68 10.91 -2.43
CA ALA A 179 9.29 10.44 -2.48
C ALA A 179 9.15 8.96 -2.08
N ILE A 180 10.06 8.08 -2.54
CA ILE A 180 10.09 6.66 -2.14
C ILE A 180 10.14 6.50 -0.61
N GLY A 181 10.82 7.41 0.10
CA GLY A 181 10.86 7.38 1.56
C GLY A 181 9.62 8.02 2.21
N ILE A 182 9.14 9.15 1.69
CA ILE A 182 8.04 9.90 2.31
C ILE A 182 6.71 9.15 2.18
N THR A 183 6.38 8.61 1.00
CA THR A 183 5.05 8.02 0.76
C THR A 183 4.76 6.81 1.68
N PRO A 184 5.68 5.84 1.86
CA PRO A 184 5.45 4.74 2.80
C PRO A 184 5.41 5.19 4.26
N VAL A 185 6.15 6.23 4.65
CA VAL A 185 6.07 6.81 5.99
C VAL A 185 4.69 7.41 6.24
N VAL A 186 4.16 8.17 5.29
CA VAL A 186 2.79 8.72 5.38
C VAL A 186 1.77 7.59 5.47
N ALA A 187 1.91 6.53 4.66
CA ALA A 187 1.05 5.35 4.75
C ALA A 187 1.12 4.67 6.11
N GLY A 188 2.31 4.53 6.69
CA GLY A 188 2.50 3.97 8.04
C GLY A 188 1.85 4.83 9.13
N ILE A 189 1.95 6.16 9.04
CA ILE A 189 1.28 7.08 9.97
C ILE A 189 -0.24 6.95 9.84
N VAL A 190 -0.77 6.93 8.61
CA VAL A 190 -2.21 6.77 8.38
C VAL A 190 -2.69 5.42 8.92
N ALA A 191 -2.00 4.33 8.63
CA ALA A 191 -2.32 3.00 9.13
C ALA A 191 -2.26 2.94 10.67
N LEU A 192 -1.29 3.59 11.29
CA LEU A 192 -1.19 3.69 12.74
C LEU A 192 -2.39 4.42 13.34
N LEU A 193 -2.79 5.56 12.77
CA LEU A 193 -3.93 6.33 13.24
C LEU A 193 -5.25 5.55 13.08
N THR A 194 -5.42 4.82 11.99
CA THR A 194 -6.66 4.05 11.75
C THR A 194 -6.74 2.80 12.62
N LEU A 195 -5.63 2.06 12.80
CA LEU A 195 -5.62 0.82 13.57
C LEU A 195 -5.58 1.04 15.09
N LEU A 196 -5.13 2.21 15.55
CA LEU A 196 -5.12 2.57 16.97
C LEU A 196 -6.31 3.45 17.38
N ILE A 197 -7.35 3.54 16.56
CA ILE A 197 -8.50 4.39 16.89
C ILE A 197 -9.20 3.96 18.19
N ASN A 198 -9.19 2.66 18.48
CA ASN A 198 -9.70 2.07 19.72
C ASN A 198 -8.85 2.41 20.96
N LEU A 199 -7.67 3.00 20.78
CA LEU A 199 -6.84 3.55 21.85
C LEU A 199 -6.95 5.08 21.90
N ILE A 200 -6.95 5.74 20.74
CA ILE A 200 -6.93 7.20 20.61
C ILE A 200 -8.25 7.82 21.07
N ILE A 201 -9.40 7.35 20.56
CA ILE A 201 -10.71 7.94 20.90
C ILE A 201 -10.99 7.79 22.41
N PRO A 202 -10.86 6.58 23.00
CA PRO A 202 -11.08 6.45 24.44
C PRO A 202 -10.09 7.24 25.29
N ALA A 203 -8.83 7.40 24.86
CA ALA A 203 -7.88 8.24 25.58
C ALA A 203 -8.30 9.72 25.62
N MET A 204 -8.88 10.25 24.53
CA MET A 204 -9.42 11.62 24.53
C MET A 204 -10.68 11.76 25.38
N VAL A 205 -11.61 10.81 25.29
CA VAL A 205 -12.86 10.81 26.08
C VAL A 205 -12.55 10.63 27.57
N GLY A 206 -11.54 9.82 27.91
CA GLY A 206 -11.13 9.55 29.29
C GLY A 206 -10.60 10.77 30.05
N ILE A 207 -10.27 11.86 29.36
CA ILE A 207 -9.93 13.15 29.99
C ILE A 207 -11.18 13.76 30.67
N PHE A 208 -12.37 13.48 30.13
CA PHE A 208 -13.63 14.06 30.59
C PHE A 208 -14.49 13.05 31.37
N ASP A 209 -14.55 11.79 30.92
CA ASP A 209 -15.37 10.74 31.53
C ASP A 209 -14.67 9.37 31.41
N SER A 210 -14.20 8.84 32.53
CA SER A 210 -13.50 7.55 32.60
C SER A 210 -14.42 6.36 32.32
N VAL A 211 -15.70 6.43 32.70
CA VAL A 211 -16.65 5.32 32.52
C VAL A 211 -17.03 5.16 31.06
N GLN A 212 -17.23 6.27 30.34
CA GLN A 212 -17.47 6.22 28.89
C GLN A 212 -16.23 5.79 28.11
N ALA A 213 -15.04 6.21 28.54
CA ALA A 213 -13.80 5.77 27.91
C ALA A 213 -13.60 4.25 27.98
N ASP A 214 -13.84 3.64 29.14
CA ASP A 214 -13.69 2.18 29.30
C ASP A 214 -14.70 1.41 28.43
N ARG A 215 -15.94 1.89 28.34
CA ARG A 215 -16.95 1.34 27.41
C ARG A 215 -16.54 1.44 25.94
N LEU A 216 -15.86 2.51 25.55
CA LEU A 216 -15.37 2.70 24.18
C LEU A 216 -14.14 1.82 23.89
N ARG A 217 -13.29 1.54 24.89
CA ARG A 217 -12.16 0.59 24.75
C ARG A 217 -12.65 -0.83 24.52
N GLU A 218 -13.68 -1.22 25.26
CA GLU A 218 -14.29 -2.55 25.16
C GLU A 218 -15.27 -2.66 23.98
N SER A 219 -15.56 -1.56 23.29
CA SER A 219 -16.50 -1.56 22.18
C SER A 219 -15.98 -2.38 21.00
N VAL A 220 -16.77 -3.41 20.67
CA VAL A 220 -16.59 -4.22 19.47
C VAL A 220 -16.68 -3.36 18.21
N GLU A 221 -17.42 -2.25 18.24
CA GLU A 221 -17.57 -1.37 17.08
C GLU A 221 -16.26 -0.65 16.74
N LEU A 222 -15.52 -0.17 17.75
CA LEU A 222 -14.24 0.54 17.59
C LEU A 222 -13.07 -0.39 17.23
N THR A 223 -13.16 -1.66 17.61
CA THR A 223 -12.16 -2.70 17.27
C THR A 223 -12.49 -3.41 15.95
N SER A 224 -13.72 -3.29 15.46
CA SER A 224 -14.16 -3.90 14.20
C SER A 224 -13.80 -3.07 12.96
N VAL A 225 -14.18 -3.60 11.80
CA VAL A 225 -14.13 -2.91 10.50
C VAL A 225 -14.86 -1.58 10.51
N TYR A 226 -15.88 -1.40 11.37
CA TYR A 226 -16.54 -0.11 11.56
C TYR A 226 -15.61 0.94 12.18
N GLY A 227 -14.77 0.55 13.14
CA GLY A 227 -13.72 1.41 13.71
C GLY A 227 -12.68 1.80 12.66
N VAL A 228 -12.27 0.87 11.80
CA VAL A 228 -11.36 1.16 10.67
C VAL A 228 -12.00 2.11 9.66
N ALA A 229 -13.27 1.92 9.33
CA ALA A 229 -14.03 2.81 8.45
C ALA A 229 -14.18 4.22 9.05
N LEU A 230 -14.45 4.31 10.36
CA LEU A 230 -14.53 5.57 11.09
C LEU A 230 -13.17 6.28 11.12
N GLY A 231 -12.08 5.55 11.34
CA GLY A 231 -10.72 6.11 11.27
C GLY A 231 -10.35 6.60 9.89
N THR A 232 -10.75 5.85 8.85
CA THR A 232 -10.57 6.27 7.46
C THR A 232 -11.36 7.55 7.16
N ALA A 233 -12.62 7.64 7.60
CA ALA A 233 -13.44 8.84 7.46
C ALA A 233 -12.85 10.05 8.20
N MET A 234 -12.29 9.86 9.38
CA MET A 234 -11.59 10.89 10.14
C MET A 234 -10.37 11.42 9.36
N VAL A 235 -9.51 10.53 8.85
CA VAL A 235 -8.35 10.91 8.04
C VAL A 235 -8.78 11.69 6.80
N PHE A 236 -9.80 11.22 6.08
CA PHE A 236 -10.33 11.94 4.91
C PHE A 236 -10.91 13.31 5.27
N THR A 237 -11.54 13.46 6.43
CA THR A 237 -12.07 14.75 6.88
C THR A 237 -10.93 15.72 7.21
N VAL A 238 -9.85 15.26 7.84
CA VAL A 238 -8.66 16.09 8.10
C VAL A 238 -8.02 16.55 6.78
N ILE A 239 -7.87 15.64 5.82
CA ILE A 239 -7.35 15.97 4.49
C ILE A 239 -8.28 16.98 3.79
N ALA A 240 -9.59 16.73 3.79
CA ALA A 240 -10.57 17.62 3.18
C ALA A 240 -10.55 19.02 3.82
N ALA A 241 -10.42 19.11 5.14
CA ALA A 241 -10.26 20.38 5.85
C ALA A 241 -8.96 21.11 5.43
N ALA A 242 -7.86 20.39 5.25
CA ALA A 242 -6.59 20.95 4.77
C ALA A 242 -6.72 21.53 3.34
N PHE A 243 -7.48 20.86 2.46
CA PHE A 243 -7.81 21.38 1.14
C PHE A 243 -8.75 22.60 1.21
N ALA A 244 -9.75 22.58 2.09
CA ALA A 244 -10.68 23.69 2.28
C ALA A 244 -9.97 24.99 2.68
N VAL A 245 -8.87 24.90 3.45
CA VAL A 245 -8.06 26.07 3.82
C VAL A 245 -6.95 26.41 2.81
N ASN A 246 -6.95 25.79 1.62
CA ASN A 246 -5.93 25.96 0.58
C ASN A 246 -4.48 25.72 1.07
N LEU A 247 -4.30 24.82 2.05
CA LEU A 247 -2.99 24.52 2.61
C LEU A 247 -1.95 24.07 1.56
N PRO A 248 -2.30 23.19 0.59
CA PRO A 248 -1.33 22.73 -0.42
C PRO A 248 -0.77 23.87 -1.26
N LEU A 249 -1.62 24.81 -1.67
CA LEU A 249 -1.22 25.97 -2.48
C LEU A 249 -0.27 26.88 -1.71
N ARG A 250 -0.55 27.13 -0.41
CA ARG A 250 0.31 27.93 0.46
C ARG A 250 1.68 27.28 0.65
N LEU A 251 1.73 25.96 0.85
CA LEU A 251 2.99 25.22 0.97
C LEU A 251 3.81 25.27 -0.33
N GLN A 252 3.15 25.16 -1.49
CA GLN A 252 3.79 25.28 -2.78
C GLN A 252 4.41 26.68 -2.97
N GLN A 253 3.64 27.74 -2.71
CA GLN A 253 4.12 29.13 -2.79
C GLN A 253 5.30 29.40 -1.85
N MET A 254 5.29 28.81 -0.64
CA MET A 254 6.40 28.93 0.30
C MET A 254 7.68 28.22 -0.19
N GLN A 255 7.55 27.09 -0.87
CA GLN A 255 8.69 26.36 -1.43
C GLN A 255 9.27 27.09 -2.64
N GLU A 256 8.42 27.59 -3.54
CA GLU A 256 8.83 28.38 -4.70
C GLU A 256 9.49 29.71 -4.29
N GLY A 257 8.94 30.39 -3.28
CA GLY A 257 9.52 31.63 -2.72
C GLY A 257 10.87 31.44 -2.02
N ARG A 258 11.19 30.22 -1.57
CA ARG A 258 12.51 29.87 -1.03
C ARG A 258 13.52 29.43 -2.09
N ALA A 259 13.06 28.95 -3.25
CA ALA A 259 13.92 28.53 -4.35
C ALA A 259 14.39 29.71 -5.22
N ASN A 260 13.69 30.85 -5.16
CA ASN A 260 14.02 32.11 -5.85
C ASN A 260 14.86 33.09 -5.00
N LYS A 261 15.37 32.66 -3.85
CA LYS A 261 16.35 33.40 -3.03
C LYS A 261 17.64 32.61 -2.95
#